data_AF-A0A959R005-F1
#
_entry.id   AF-A0A959R005-F1
#
_cell.length_a   1.000
_cell.length_b   1.000
_cell.length_c   1.000
_cell.angle_alpha   90.00
_cell.angle_beta   90.00
_cell.angle_gamma   90.00
#
_symmetry.space_group_name_H-M   'P 1'
#
loop_
_entity.id
_entity.type
_entity.pdbx_description
1 polymer ?
#
loop_
_entity_poly.entity_id
_entity_poly.type
_entity_poly.pdbx_seq_one_letter_code
_entity_poly.pdbx_strand_id
1 'polypeptide(L)'
;MHKKRLVVIGGGAAGFFCAVNAARLHPTLDIIILEKTGKLLSKVKVSGGGRCNVTHACYSIAEMVKKYPRGGSFLKKAFHHFFTNDTIAWFEERGVRLVAEDDGRIFPVTNNSQ
;
A
#
# COMPACT_ATOMS: atom_id res chain seq x y z
N MET A 1 30.85 -6.76 10.15
CA MET A 1 30.32 -5.68 9.29
C MET A 1 29.15 -5.02 10.00
N HIS A 2 29.08 -3.69 10.06
CA HIS A 2 27.96 -3.00 10.72
C HIS A 2 26.70 -3.15 9.85
N LYS A 3 25.65 -3.75 10.40
CA LYS A 3 24.37 -3.96 9.70
C LYS A 3 23.75 -2.59 9.43
N LYS A 4 23.52 -2.22 8.17
CA LYS A 4 22.84 -0.95 7.83
C LYS A 4 21.41 -0.98 8.37
N ARG A 5 20.97 0.13 8.94
CA ARG A 5 19.63 0.26 9.54
C ARG A 5 18.77 1.25 8.76
N LEU A 6 17.52 0.86 8.49
CA LEU A 6 16.46 1.72 7.99
C LEU A 6 15.43 1.94 9.11
N VAL A 7 15.18 3.19 9.43
CA VAL A 7 14.13 3.58 10.38
C VAL A 7 12.97 4.19 9.60
N VAL A 8 11.80 3.58 9.70
CA VAL A 8 10.55 4.03 9.09
C VAL A 8 9.67 4.65 10.17
N ILE A 9 9.36 5.94 10.04
CA ILE A 9 8.51 6.66 11.00
C ILE A 9 7.07 6.65 10.50
N GLY A 10 6.21 5.92 11.19
CA GLY A 10 4.78 5.74 10.92
C GLY A 10 4.41 4.30 10.60
N GLY A 11 3.56 3.69 11.42
CA GLY A 11 3.05 2.32 11.26
C GLY A 11 1.79 2.20 10.40
N GLY A 12 1.67 3.06 9.38
CA GLY A 12 0.55 3.06 8.42
C GLY A 12 0.85 2.28 7.13
N ALA A 13 -0.08 2.34 6.16
CA ALA A 13 0.05 1.63 4.88
C ALA A 13 1.40 1.91 4.18
N ALA A 14 1.76 3.18 4.01
CA ALA A 14 3.01 3.58 3.35
C ALA A 14 4.26 3.09 4.10
N GLY A 15 4.24 3.16 5.44
CA GLY A 15 5.36 2.72 6.28
C GLY A 15 5.61 1.22 6.17
N PHE A 16 4.55 0.42 6.28
CA PHE A 16 4.64 -1.03 6.07
C PHE A 16 5.02 -1.40 4.65
N PHE A 17 4.43 -0.73 3.65
CA PHE A 17 4.78 -0.96 2.24
C PHE A 17 6.27 -0.69 2.00
N CYS A 18 6.82 0.40 2.54
CA CYS A 18 8.25 0.71 2.48
C CYS A 18 9.09 -0.38 3.18
N ALA A 19 8.78 -0.69 4.44
CA ALA A 19 9.54 -1.65 5.24
C ALA A 19 9.57 -3.05 4.61
N VAL A 20 8.42 -3.56 4.16
CA VAL A 20 8.31 -4.89 3.53
C VAL A 20 9.11 -4.95 2.23
N ASN A 21 9.00 -3.93 1.37
CA ASN A 21 9.75 -3.93 0.12
C ASN A 21 11.26 -3.74 0.36
N ALA A 22 11.66 -2.90 1.32
CA ALA A 22 13.06 -2.76 1.71
C ALA A 22 13.66 -4.08 2.23
N ALA A 23 12.90 -4.83 3.05
CA ALA A 23 13.33 -6.14 3.55
C ALA A 23 13.53 -7.15 2.42
N ARG A 24 12.63 -7.17 1.42
CA ARG A 24 12.74 -8.05 0.25
C ARG A 24 13.94 -7.70 -0.63
N LEU A 25 14.17 -6.41 -0.89
CA LEU A 25 15.24 -5.94 -1.77
C LEU A 25 16.62 -6.01 -1.09
N HIS A 26 16.68 -5.88 0.23
CA HIS A 26 17.90 -5.87 1.00
C HIS A 26 17.77 -6.76 2.27
N PRO A 27 17.94 -8.09 2.13
CA PRO A 27 17.76 -9.03 3.25
C PRO A 27 18.69 -8.81 4.45
N THR A 28 19.80 -8.10 4.25
CA THR A 28 20.76 -7.76 5.31
C THR A 28 20.42 -6.47 6.04
N LEU A 29 19.36 -5.75 5.65
CA LEU A 29 18.96 -4.50 6.28
C LEU A 29 18.30 -4.76 7.63
N ASP A 30 18.66 -3.97 8.64
CA ASP A 30 17.95 -3.92 9.92
C ASP A 30 16.82 -2.89 9.80
N ILE A 31 15.56 -3.30 9.92
CA ILE A 31 14.42 -2.41 9.66
C ILE A 31 13.63 -2.21 10.95
N ILE A 32 13.45 -0.95 11.33
CA ILE A 32 12.67 -0.55 12.50
C ILE A 32 11.51 0.32 12.03
N ILE A 33 10.29 -0.04 12.41
CA ILE A 33 9.11 0.82 12.25
C ILE A 33 8.81 1.47 13.60
N LEU A 34 8.75 2.80 13.63
CA LEU A 34 8.36 3.58 14.81
C LEU A 34 6.94 4.10 14.61
N GLU A 35 6.01 3.74 15.49
CA GLU A 35 4.64 4.24 15.50
C GLU A 35 4.40 4.98 16.81
N LYS A 36 3.76 6.16 16.74
CA LYS A 36 3.48 6.99 17.92
C LYS A 36 2.48 6.30 18.86
N THR A 37 1.53 5.58 18.29
CA THR A 37 0.48 4.87 19.02
C THR A 37 0.87 3.41 19.31
N GLY A 38 0.15 2.75 20.23
CA GLY A 38 0.27 1.29 20.40
C GLY A 38 -0.43 0.47 19.32
N LYS A 39 -0.97 1.08 18.25
CA LYS A 39 -1.84 0.42 17.28
C LYS A 39 -1.38 0.64 15.84
N LEU A 40 -0.78 -0.40 15.26
CA LEU A 40 -0.35 -0.41 13.86
C LEU A 40 -1.55 -0.51 12.90
N LEU A 41 -1.41 0.09 11.72
CA LEU A 41 -2.38 0.01 10.62
C LEU A 41 -3.82 0.44 10.98
N SER A 42 -4.01 1.17 12.08
CA SER A 42 -5.34 1.51 12.61
C SER A 42 -6.29 2.12 11.58
N LYS A 43 -5.78 3.05 10.75
CA LYS A 43 -6.56 3.67 9.67
C LYS A 43 -6.88 2.71 8.52
N VAL A 44 -5.98 1.76 8.24
CA VAL A 44 -6.20 0.74 7.21
C VAL A 44 -7.28 -0.23 7.67
N LYS A 45 -7.22 -0.65 8.93
CA LYS A 45 -8.21 -1.56 9.54
C LYS A 45 -9.64 -1.02 9.48
N VAL A 46 -9.84 0.29 9.61
CA VAL A 46 -11.19 0.88 9.56
C VAL A 46 -11.60 1.34 8.16
N SER A 47 -10.70 1.31 7.18
CA SER A 47 -11.01 1.80 5.83
C SER A 47 -12.03 0.90 5.14
N GLY A 48 -12.84 1.49 4.26
CA GLY A 48 -13.88 0.73 3.55
C GLY A 48 -14.91 0.06 4.46
N GLY A 49 -15.13 0.60 5.66
CA GLY A 49 -16.04 0.04 6.65
C GLY A 49 -15.53 -1.23 7.33
N GLY A 50 -14.20 -1.36 7.50
CA GLY A 50 -13.58 -2.55 8.09
C GLY A 50 -13.10 -3.58 7.08
N ARG A 51 -13.32 -3.34 5.79
CA ARG A 51 -13.06 -4.28 4.69
C ARG A 51 -11.75 -4.02 3.95
N CYS A 52 -11.09 -2.89 4.22
CA CYS A 52 -9.88 -2.44 3.53
C CYS A 52 -10.11 -2.16 2.04
N ASN A 53 -10.55 -0.94 1.68
CA ASN A 53 -10.54 -0.51 0.28
C ASN A 53 -9.08 -0.30 -0.17
N VAL A 54 -8.48 -1.30 -0.80
CA VAL A 54 -7.03 -1.40 -1.02
C VAL A 54 -6.53 -0.52 -2.16
N THR A 55 -7.32 -0.40 -3.24
CA THR A 55 -7.00 0.39 -4.42
C THR A 55 -8.28 0.62 -5.24
N HIS A 56 -8.16 1.16 -6.45
CA HIS A 56 -9.30 1.46 -7.33
C HIS A 56 -9.04 0.93 -8.74
N ALA A 57 -10.04 0.31 -9.36
CA ALA A 57 -10.02 -0.30 -10.69
C ALA A 57 -9.98 0.75 -11.82
N CYS A 58 -8.98 1.62 -11.77
CA CYS A 58 -8.64 2.55 -12.84
C CYS A 58 -7.26 2.18 -13.39
N TYR A 59 -7.23 1.80 -14.66
CA TYR A 59 -6.06 1.25 -15.33
C TYR A 59 -5.37 2.26 -16.26
N SER A 60 -5.83 3.51 -16.25
CA SER A 60 -5.18 4.62 -16.95
C SER A 60 -4.54 5.57 -15.94
N ILE A 61 -3.21 5.74 -16.02
CA ILE A 61 -2.49 6.71 -15.19
C ILE A 61 -3.04 8.13 -15.42
N ALA A 62 -3.33 8.48 -16.68
CA ALA A 62 -3.86 9.80 -17.01
C ALA A 62 -5.22 10.06 -16.35
N GLU A 63 -6.10 9.05 -16.29
CA GLU A 63 -7.39 9.17 -15.62
C GLU A 63 -7.27 9.13 -14.09
N MET A 64 -6.42 8.26 -13.54
CA MET A 64 -6.22 8.17 -12.09
C MET A 64 -5.68 9.48 -11.52
N VAL A 65 -4.70 10.11 -12.19
CA VAL A 65 -4.11 11.37 -11.73
C VAL A 65 -5.14 12.50 -11.61
N LYS A 66 -6.18 12.52 -12.47
CA LYS A 66 -7.26 13.51 -12.36
C LYS A 66 -8.06 13.40 -11.06
N LYS A 67 -8.07 12.23 -10.40
CA LYS A 67 -8.70 12.02 -9.09
C LYS A 67 -7.87 12.58 -7.93
N TYR A 68 -6.63 13.01 -8.18
CA TYR A 68 -5.71 13.60 -7.22
C TYR A 68 -5.25 15.00 -7.67
N PRO A 69 -6.13 16.03 -7.58
CA PRO A 69 -5.81 17.37 -8.07
C PRO A 69 -4.62 18.01 -7.34
N ARG A 70 -4.39 17.62 -6.07
CA ARG A 70 -3.20 18.01 -5.31
C ARG A 70 -2.13 16.92 -5.46
N GLY A 71 -0.98 17.27 -6.02
CA GLY A 71 0.15 16.34 -6.17
C GLY A 71 0.13 15.48 -7.43
N GLY A 72 -0.75 15.76 -8.40
CA GLY A 72 -0.90 14.95 -9.61
C GLY A 72 0.40 14.74 -10.41
N SER A 73 1.25 15.76 -10.53
CA SER A 73 2.55 15.64 -11.23
C SER A 73 3.52 14.67 -10.54
N PHE A 74 3.50 14.62 -9.20
CA PHE A 74 4.29 13.65 -8.43
C PHE A 74 3.70 12.24 -8.58
N LEU A 75 2.38 12.11 -8.42
CA LEU A 75 1.70 10.82 -8.54
C LEU A 75 1.82 10.23 -9.93
N LYS A 76 1.79 11.04 -11.00
CA LYS A 76 2.03 10.55 -12.37
C LYS A 76 3.37 9.81 -12.47
N LYS A 77 4.44 10.38 -11.89
CA LYS A 77 5.76 9.74 -11.87
C LYS A 77 5.76 8.47 -11.00
N ALA A 78 5.14 8.52 -9.83
CA ALA A 78 5.05 7.36 -8.94
C ALA A 78 4.26 6.19 -9.58
N PHE A 79 3.15 6.49 -10.26
CA PHE A 79 2.32 5.51 -10.96
C PHE A 79 3.02 4.85 -12.14
N HIS A 80 4.05 5.47 -12.74
CA HIS A 80 4.88 4.76 -13.73
C HIS A 80 5.79 3.69 -13.10
N HIS A 81 6.01 3.73 -11.78
CA HIS A 81 6.83 2.75 -11.06
C HIS A 81 6.00 1.70 -10.32
N PHE A 82 4.84 2.09 -9.78
CA PHE A 82 3.94 1.21 -9.05
C PHE A 82 2.49 1.74 -9.13
N PHE A 83 1.60 0.97 -9.75
CA PHE A 83 0.23 1.38 -10.06
C PHE A 83 -0.82 0.35 -9.62
N THR A 84 -2.04 0.46 -10.17
CA THR A 84 -3.18 -0.41 -9.86
C THR A 84 -2.87 -1.89 -10.04
N ASN A 85 -2.35 -2.28 -11.20
CA ASN A 85 -2.03 -3.69 -11.48
C ASN A 85 -0.92 -4.22 -10.58
N ASP A 86 0.12 -3.41 -10.32
CA ASP A 86 1.20 -3.78 -9.41
C ASP A 86 0.68 -3.93 -7.97
N THR A 87 -0.26 -3.08 -7.56
CA THR A 87 -0.91 -3.19 -6.25
C THR A 87 -1.67 -4.50 -6.13
N ILE A 88 -2.44 -4.87 -7.15
CA ILE A 88 -3.20 -6.12 -7.17
C ILE A 88 -2.25 -7.32 -7.08
N ALA A 89 -1.26 -7.38 -7.97
CA ALA A 89 -0.25 -8.44 -7.98
C ALA A 89 0.52 -8.52 -6.65
N TRP A 90 0.87 -7.39 -6.04
CA TRP A 90 1.59 -7.34 -4.77
C TRP A 90 0.81 -8.00 -3.63
N PHE A 91 -0.51 -7.81 -3.57
CA PHE A 91 -1.37 -8.49 -2.58
C PHE A 91 -1.58 -9.97 -2.93
N GLU A 92 -1.80 -10.30 -4.21
CA GLU A 92 -2.05 -11.68 -4.65
C GLU A 92 -0.82 -12.59 -4.48
N GLU A 93 0.40 -12.08 -4.74
CA GLU A 93 1.66 -12.75 -4.42
C GLU A 93 1.79 -13.16 -2.94
N ARG A 94 1.01 -12.53 -2.06
CA ARG A 94 1.00 -12.76 -0.61
C ARG A 94 -0.26 -13.51 -0.16
N GLY A 95 -1.00 -14.10 -1.09
CA GLY A 95 -2.20 -14.89 -0.82
C GLY A 95 -3.45 -14.08 -0.52
N VAL A 96 -3.42 -12.75 -0.71
CA VAL A 96 -4.59 -11.89 -0.52
C VAL A 96 -5.26 -11.66 -1.87
N ARG A 97 -6.25 -12.49 -2.19
CA ARG A 97 -7.07 -12.33 -3.41
C ARG A 97 -7.94 -11.08 -3.30
N LEU A 98 -8.04 -10.34 -4.40
CA LEU A 98 -8.79 -9.10 -4.46
C LEU A 98 -9.98 -9.20 -5.43
N VAL A 99 -11.01 -8.41 -5.18
CA VAL A 99 -12.20 -8.29 -6.01
C VAL A 99 -12.58 -6.82 -6.18
N ALA A 100 -12.90 -6.43 -7.41
CA ALA A 100 -13.45 -5.12 -7.72
C ALA A 100 -14.98 -5.14 -7.57
N GLU A 101 -15.54 -4.09 -6.99
CA GLU A 101 -16.98 -3.83 -6.97
C GLU A 101 -17.39 -2.97 -8.18
N ASP A 102 -18.70 -2.84 -8.43
CA ASP A 102 -19.26 -2.11 -9.58
C ASP A 102 -18.84 -0.63 -9.63
N ASP A 103 -18.56 -0.02 -8.47
CA ASP A 103 -18.07 1.35 -8.37
C ASP A 103 -16.54 1.49 -8.52
N GLY A 104 -15.87 0.38 -8.83
CA GLY A 104 -14.43 0.29 -9.07
C GLY A 104 -13.59 0.25 -7.79
N ARG A 105 -14.15 0.27 -6.59
CA ARG A 105 -13.37 0.01 -5.36
C ARG A 105 -12.91 -1.43 -5.35
N ILE A 106 -11.70 -1.68 -4.82
CA ILE A 106 -11.12 -3.02 -4.74
C ILE A 106 -10.94 -3.40 -3.28
N PHE A 107 -11.39 -4.61 -2.93
CA PHE A 107 -11.36 -5.17 -1.58
C PHE A 107 -10.74 -6.56 -1.57
N PRO A 108 -10.21 -7.05 -0.43
CA PRO A 108 -9.98 -8.47 -0.21
C PRO A 108 -11.28 -9.27 -0.39
N VAL A 109 -11.19 -10.45 -1.00
CA VAL A 109 -12.33 -11.37 -1.16
C VAL A 109 -12.96 -11.74 0.19
N THR A 110 -12.18 -11.70 1.28
CA THR A 110 -12.65 -11.96 2.64
C THR A 110 -13.59 -10.88 3.19
N ASN A 111 -13.66 -9.71 2.55
CA ASN A 111 -14.35 -8.52 3.08
C ASN A 111 -13.92 -8.17 4.52
N ASN A 112 -12.68 -8.48 4.88
CA ASN A 112 -12.13 -8.25 6.22
C ASN A 112 -10.72 -7.65 6.09
N SER A 113 -10.43 -6.67 6.94
CA SER A 113 -9.13 -6.00 7.04
C SER A 113 -8.16 -6.65 8.06
N GLN A 114 -8.55 -7.77 8.67
CA GLN A 114 -7.76 -8.56 9.62
C GLN A 114 -7.42 -9.94 9.07
#